data_AF-A0A4V2ML28-F1
#
_entry.id   AF-A0A4V2ML28-F1
#
_cell.length_a   1.000
_cell.length_b   1.000
_cell.length_c   1.000
_cell.angle_alpha   90.00
_cell.angle_beta   90.00
_cell.angle_gamma   90.00
#
_symmetry.space_group_name_H-M   'P 1'
#
loop_
_entity.id
_entity.type
_entity.pdbx_description
1 polymer ?
#
loop_
_entity_poly.entity_id
_entity_poly.type
_entity_poly.pdbx_seq_one_letter_code
_entity_poly.pdbx_strand_id
1 'polypeptide(L)'
;MPLKNLRFKTLNCSKLLLVLVWLFAGCNFKKYYVRDDYSFYSKEFQLDKASLLQTDGVYLSDKKEVATIYKFYPTGQVNMLVDPNHELKTDNDYMKAFNRRISDPSPSGRATLFEGYYRIKDDKVVIQFMNQPRRQFYYSYAYLTKGQLVIVKTTHIGRGKMDEKHYQTNYRAVYQFEPGSVNGYLPPNW
;
A
#
# COMPACT_ATOMS: atom_id res chain seq x y z
N MET A 1 -26.84 5.37 -75.57
CA MET A 1 -25.91 4.97 -74.49
C MET A 1 -26.59 5.20 -73.15
N PRO A 2 -26.91 4.18 -72.35
CA PRO A 2 -27.57 4.38 -71.06
C PRO A 2 -26.55 4.52 -69.92
N LEU A 3 -26.73 5.57 -69.11
CA LEU A 3 -26.05 5.74 -67.82
C LEU A 3 -26.53 4.65 -66.86
N LYS A 4 -25.61 3.78 -66.43
CA LYS A 4 -25.87 2.76 -65.41
C LYS A 4 -26.06 3.42 -64.04
N ASN A 5 -27.24 3.19 -63.47
CA ASN A 5 -27.61 3.48 -62.09
C ASN A 5 -26.63 2.84 -61.10
N LEU A 6 -25.81 3.65 -60.42
CA LEU A 6 -25.20 3.26 -59.15
C LEU A 6 -26.24 3.46 -58.03
N ARG A 7 -26.93 2.39 -57.66
CA ARG A 7 -27.69 2.33 -56.40
C ARG A 7 -26.70 2.13 -55.25
N PHE A 8 -26.31 3.22 -54.59
CA PHE A 8 -25.75 3.14 -53.25
C PHE A 8 -26.85 2.60 -52.32
N LYS A 9 -26.72 1.32 -51.93
CA LYS A 9 -27.47 0.78 -50.80
C LYS A 9 -27.12 1.62 -49.59
N THR A 10 -28.09 2.30 -49.02
CA THR A 10 -28.02 2.93 -47.70
C THR A 10 -27.71 1.85 -46.68
N LEU A 11 -26.43 1.56 -46.47
CA LEU A 11 -25.99 0.75 -45.34
C LEU A 11 -26.42 1.50 -44.08
N ASN A 12 -27.24 0.84 -43.28
CA ASN A 12 -27.75 1.29 -41.99
C ASN A 12 -26.62 1.89 -41.13
N CYS A 13 -26.46 3.22 -41.21
CA CYS A 13 -25.46 3.99 -40.48
C CYS A 13 -25.59 3.79 -38.95
N SER A 14 -26.80 3.45 -38.49
CA SER A 14 -27.13 3.12 -37.10
C SER A 14 -26.47 1.82 -36.58
N LYS A 15 -26.27 0.79 -37.42
CA LYS A 15 -25.65 -0.48 -36.98
C LYS A 15 -24.12 -0.40 -36.90
N LEU A 16 -23.50 0.47 -37.70
CA LEU A 16 -22.05 0.70 -37.69
C LEU A 16 -21.61 1.50 -36.44
N LEU A 17 -22.46 2.44 -36.00
CA LEU A 17 -22.20 3.28 -34.83
C LEU A 17 -22.16 2.47 -33.51
N LEU A 18 -23.03 1.46 -33.38
CA LEU A 18 -23.14 0.63 -32.17
C LEU A 18 -21.91 -0.28 -31.97
N VAL A 19 -21.29 -0.73 -33.07
CA VAL A 19 -20.05 -1.52 -33.06
C VAL A 19 -18.84 -0.65 -32.69
N LEU A 20 -18.81 0.62 -33.13
CA LEU A 20 -17.75 1.56 -32.75
C LEU A 20 -17.78 1.85 -31.23
N VAL A 21 -18.96 2.05 -30.63
CA VAL A 21 -19.09 2.34 -29.19
C VAL A 21 -18.59 1.17 -28.32
N TRP A 22 -18.78 -0.08 -28.76
CA TRP A 22 -18.24 -1.26 -28.07
C TRP A 22 -16.72 -1.40 -28.20
N LEU A 23 -16.13 -0.96 -29.31
CA LEU A 23 -14.68 -0.98 -29.50
C LEU A 23 -13.95 0.06 -28.61
N PHE A 24 -14.59 1.18 -28.28
CA PHE A 24 -14.04 2.19 -27.35
C PHE A 24 -14.30 1.87 -25.86
N ALA A 25 -15.32 1.07 -25.54
CA ALA A 25 -15.54 0.59 -24.17
C ALA A 25 -14.52 -0.47 -23.72
N GLY A 26 -13.79 -1.09 -24.68
CA GLY A 26 -12.72 -2.06 -24.41
C GLY A 26 -11.37 -1.47 -24.01
N CYS A 27 -11.27 -0.14 -23.85
CA CYS A 27 -10.06 0.49 -23.33
C CYS A 27 -9.80 0.01 -21.90
N ASN A 28 -8.70 -0.73 -21.74
CA ASN A 28 -8.11 -1.16 -20.47
C ASN A 28 -8.05 -0.03 -19.43
N PHE A 29 -9.11 0.14 -18.63
CA PHE A 29 -9.05 1.01 -17.45
C PHE A 29 -8.10 0.37 -16.44
N LYS A 30 -6.85 0.85 -16.45
CA LYS A 30 -5.92 0.63 -15.34
C LYS A 30 -6.47 1.45 -14.17
N LYS A 31 -7.18 0.80 -13.24
CA LYS A 31 -7.58 1.46 -11.99
C LYS A 31 -6.31 1.79 -11.21
N TYR A 32 -6.05 3.08 -11.05
CA TYR A 32 -5.08 3.58 -10.08
C TYR A 32 -5.79 3.70 -8.74
N TYR A 33 -5.21 3.12 -7.70
CA TYR A 33 -5.78 3.18 -6.35
C TYR A 33 -5.37 4.50 -5.72
N VAL A 34 -6.36 5.23 -5.20
CA VAL A 34 -6.17 6.45 -4.44
C VAL A 34 -6.50 6.22 -2.97
N ARG A 35 -6.21 7.22 -2.12
CA ARG A 35 -6.45 7.19 -0.68
C ARG A 35 -7.82 6.67 -0.27
N ASP A 36 -8.85 7.21 -0.90
CA ASP A 36 -10.23 6.88 -0.56
C ASP A 36 -10.64 5.45 -0.99
N ASP A 37 -9.82 4.74 -1.77
CA ASP A 37 -10.04 3.32 -2.05
C ASP A 37 -9.65 2.40 -0.88
N TYR A 38 -8.85 2.87 0.07
CA TYR A 38 -8.38 2.07 1.19
C TYR A 38 -9.43 2.04 2.29
N SER A 39 -9.97 0.87 2.58
CA SER A 39 -10.98 0.71 3.64
C SER A 39 -10.48 1.12 5.03
N PHE A 40 -9.17 1.14 5.24
CA PHE A 40 -8.57 1.54 6.52
C PHE A 40 -8.33 3.05 6.63
N TYR A 41 -8.41 3.79 5.52
CA TYR A 41 -8.26 5.24 5.55
C TYR A 41 -9.43 5.91 6.28
N SER A 42 -9.11 6.88 7.13
CA SER A 42 -10.05 7.82 7.76
C SER A 42 -9.30 9.12 8.03
N LYS A 43 -9.94 10.26 7.76
CA LYS A 43 -9.36 11.59 8.03
C LYS A 43 -9.27 11.87 9.53
N GLU A 44 -10.14 11.22 10.29
CA GLU A 44 -10.34 11.40 11.72
C GLU A 44 -9.49 10.43 12.54
N PHE A 45 -8.81 9.47 11.89
CA PHE A 45 -7.96 8.54 12.60
C PHE A 45 -6.85 9.29 13.34
N GLN A 46 -6.75 9.02 14.64
CA GLN A 46 -5.65 9.43 15.49
C GLN A 46 -5.24 8.25 16.33
N LEU A 47 -3.94 7.98 16.38
CA LEU A 47 -3.39 6.94 17.24
C LEU A 47 -3.60 7.34 18.71
N ASP A 48 -4.13 6.41 19.50
CA ASP A 48 -4.26 6.59 20.94
C ASP A 48 -2.87 6.79 21.58
N LYS A 49 -2.74 7.77 22.47
CA LYS A 49 -1.52 8.04 23.24
C LYS A 49 -1.12 6.86 24.14
N ALA A 50 -2.08 6.01 24.52
CA ALA A 50 -1.83 4.79 25.29
C ALA A 50 -1.38 3.60 24.42
N SER A 51 -1.33 3.76 23.09
CA SER A 51 -0.93 2.68 22.19
C SER A 51 0.52 2.24 22.40
N LEU A 52 0.76 0.93 22.26
CA LEU A 52 2.13 0.37 22.21
C LEU A 52 2.84 0.64 20.88
N LEU A 53 2.12 1.10 19.86
CA LEU A 53 2.68 1.42 18.55
C LEU A 53 3.44 2.75 18.62
N GLN A 54 4.74 2.70 18.45
CA GLN A 54 5.60 3.88 18.40
C GLN A 54 5.62 4.42 16.97
N THR A 55 5.59 5.75 16.84
CA THR A 55 5.52 6.43 15.54
C THR A 55 6.65 7.45 15.35
N ASP A 56 7.51 7.61 16.33
CA ASP A 56 8.70 8.46 16.39
C ASP A 56 9.98 7.74 15.93
N GLY A 57 9.84 6.66 15.16
CA GLY A 57 10.96 5.87 14.63
C GLY A 57 10.49 4.87 13.58
N VAL A 58 11.25 3.80 13.40
CA VAL A 58 10.97 2.74 12.42
C VAL A 58 10.99 1.36 13.05
N TYR A 59 10.31 0.40 12.43
CA TYR A 59 10.34 -1.00 12.79
C TYR A 59 11.12 -1.81 11.75
N LEU A 60 12.18 -2.48 12.15
CA LEU A 60 13.15 -3.14 11.27
C LEU A 60 13.05 -4.66 11.42
N SER A 61 12.97 -5.38 10.30
CA SER A 61 12.97 -6.85 10.34
C SER A 61 14.28 -7.39 10.90
N ASP A 62 14.19 -8.34 11.84
CA ASP A 62 15.38 -9.05 12.31
C ASP A 62 15.93 -9.99 11.22
N LYS A 63 17.20 -9.79 10.84
CA LYS A 63 18.05 -10.71 10.06
C LYS A 63 17.34 -11.53 8.97
N LYS A 64 16.79 -10.86 7.97
CA LYS A 64 16.31 -11.49 6.71
C LYS A 64 17.26 -11.17 5.57
N GLU A 65 17.31 -12.01 4.55
CA GLU A 65 18.01 -11.73 3.28
C GLU A 65 17.51 -10.45 2.59
N VAL A 66 16.29 -10.02 2.91
CA VAL A 66 15.70 -8.77 2.45
C VAL A 66 15.20 -8.00 3.67
N ALA A 67 15.88 -6.90 4.01
CA ALA A 67 15.44 -6.04 5.09
C ALA A 67 14.15 -5.32 4.72
N THR A 68 13.18 -5.36 5.62
CA THR A 68 11.92 -4.63 5.50
C THR A 68 11.79 -3.66 6.66
N ILE A 69 11.46 -2.42 6.35
CA ILE A 69 11.43 -1.31 7.31
C ILE A 69 10.06 -0.67 7.27
N TYR A 70 9.37 -0.59 8.40
CA TYR A 70 8.08 0.07 8.51
C TYR A 70 8.20 1.41 9.23
N LYS A 71 7.59 2.45 8.66
CA LYS A 71 7.36 3.74 9.30
C LYS A 71 5.87 3.94 9.51
N PHE A 72 5.43 3.97 10.76
CA PHE A 72 4.05 4.29 11.11
C PHE A 72 3.89 5.78 11.36
N TYR A 73 2.72 6.30 11.00
CA TYR A 73 2.34 7.68 11.24
C TYR A 73 1.12 7.71 12.18
N PRO A 74 1.03 8.67 13.10
CA PRO A 74 -0.09 8.77 14.04
C PRO A 74 -1.43 9.03 13.35
N THR A 75 -1.42 9.45 12.09
CA THR A 75 -2.59 9.69 11.22
C THR A 75 -3.12 8.42 10.53
N GLY A 76 -2.60 7.24 10.85
CA GLY A 76 -3.13 5.95 10.36
C GLY A 76 -2.48 5.43 9.08
N GLN A 77 -1.60 6.22 8.45
CA GLN A 77 -0.77 5.73 7.34
C GLN A 77 0.43 4.94 7.86
N VAL A 78 0.89 3.97 7.08
CA VAL A 78 2.13 3.25 7.26
C VAL A 78 2.82 3.08 5.93
N ASN A 79 4.12 3.37 5.94
CA ASN A 79 4.98 3.22 4.78
C ASN A 79 5.94 2.07 5.04
N MET A 80 6.22 1.27 4.01
CA MET A 80 7.18 0.18 4.06
C MET A 80 8.24 0.40 3.00
N LEU A 81 9.51 0.32 3.41
CA LEU A 81 10.65 0.21 2.52
C LEU A 81 11.19 -1.21 2.50
N VAL A 82 11.69 -1.59 1.34
CA VAL A 82 12.42 -2.85 1.15
C VAL A 82 13.86 -2.51 0.77
N ASP A 83 14.81 -3.00 1.57
CA ASP A 83 16.25 -2.83 1.42
C ASP A 83 16.91 -4.20 1.20
N PRO A 84 16.92 -4.71 -0.04
CA PRO A 84 17.43 -6.05 -0.35
C PRO A 84 18.95 -6.17 -0.20
N ASN A 85 19.68 -5.04 -0.21
CA ASN A 85 21.15 -5.03 -0.16
C ASN A 85 21.68 -4.66 1.23
N HIS A 86 20.81 -4.42 2.22
CA HIS A 86 21.20 -3.95 3.56
C HIS A 86 22.08 -2.69 3.53
N GLU A 87 21.74 -1.76 2.63
CA GLU A 87 22.46 -0.50 2.46
C GLU A 87 22.10 0.51 3.56
N LEU A 88 20.89 0.42 4.11
CA LEU A 88 20.39 1.33 5.15
C LEU A 88 20.77 0.79 6.53
N LYS A 89 21.52 1.57 7.31
CA LYS A 89 22.09 1.09 8.59
C LYS A 89 21.84 2.01 9.78
N THR A 90 21.42 3.24 9.52
CA THR A 90 21.26 4.28 10.54
C THR A 90 19.92 4.98 10.42
N ASP A 91 19.44 5.57 11.51
CA ASP A 91 18.26 6.45 11.53
C ASP A 91 18.27 7.46 10.36
N ASN A 92 19.41 8.13 10.14
CA ASN A 92 19.55 9.11 9.06
C ASN A 92 19.38 8.49 7.66
N ASP A 93 19.84 7.25 7.46
CA ASP A 93 19.65 6.54 6.19
C ASP A 93 18.18 6.20 5.98
N TYR A 94 17.51 5.68 7.02
CA TYR A 94 16.09 5.35 6.96
C TYR A 94 15.26 6.61 6.69
N MET A 95 15.48 7.67 7.45
CA MET A 95 14.83 8.97 7.30
C MET A 95 14.99 9.52 5.87
N LYS A 96 16.22 9.57 5.35
CA LYS A 96 16.49 10.03 3.98
C LYS A 96 15.80 9.15 2.95
N ALA A 97 15.79 7.84 3.13
CA ALA A 97 15.14 6.92 2.20
C ALA A 97 13.62 7.12 2.15
N PHE A 98 12.96 7.25 3.31
CA PHE A 98 11.52 7.55 3.37
C PHE A 98 11.22 8.94 2.78
N ASN A 99 11.94 9.98 3.22
CA ASN A 99 11.71 11.36 2.77
C ASN A 99 11.94 11.51 1.26
N ARG A 100 12.98 10.86 0.72
CA ARG A 100 13.23 10.89 -0.73
C ARG A 100 12.06 10.28 -1.50
N ARG A 101 11.48 9.19 -1.03
CA ARG A 101 10.35 8.54 -1.71
C ARG A 101 9.04 9.28 -1.59
N ILE A 102 8.86 10.01 -0.49
CA ILE A 102 7.75 10.96 -0.33
C ILE A 102 7.94 12.11 -1.34
N SER A 103 9.11 12.76 -1.37
CA SER A 103 9.33 13.94 -2.22
C SER A 103 9.50 13.65 -3.71
N ASP A 104 9.97 12.45 -4.08
CA ASP A 104 10.19 12.03 -5.47
C ASP A 104 9.61 10.61 -5.69
N PRO A 105 8.34 10.51 -6.11
CA PRO A 105 7.70 9.23 -6.39
C PRO A 105 8.21 8.57 -7.69
N SER A 106 9.20 9.17 -8.38
CA SER A 106 9.80 8.58 -9.57
C SER A 106 10.40 7.18 -9.27
N PRO A 107 10.18 6.18 -10.14
CA PRO A 107 10.59 4.80 -9.88
C PRO A 107 12.12 4.58 -9.84
N SER A 108 12.95 5.58 -10.15
CA SER A 108 14.42 5.43 -10.29
C SER A 108 15.23 5.38 -8.97
N GLY A 109 14.58 5.37 -7.81
CA GLY A 109 15.24 5.30 -6.49
C GLY A 109 15.64 3.88 -6.03
N ARG A 110 16.49 3.79 -5.00
CA ARG A 110 17.14 2.56 -4.50
C ARG A 110 16.26 1.62 -3.63
N ALA A 111 15.12 2.08 -3.11
CA ALA A 111 14.25 1.29 -2.22
C ALA A 111 12.78 1.46 -2.60
N THR A 112 11.98 0.41 -2.74
CA THR A 112 10.56 0.56 -3.13
C THR A 112 9.72 0.99 -1.93
N LEU A 113 8.98 2.10 -2.06
CA LEU A 113 8.01 2.56 -1.06
C LEU A 113 6.67 1.89 -1.31
N PHE A 114 6.16 1.20 -0.31
CA PHE A 114 4.79 0.69 -0.29
C PHE A 114 3.99 1.48 0.73
N GLU A 115 2.88 2.02 0.28
CA GLU A 115 2.01 2.87 1.09
C GLU A 115 0.76 2.10 1.49
N GLY A 116 0.42 2.19 2.77
CA GLY A 116 -0.67 1.46 3.37
C GLY A 116 -1.32 2.24 4.50
N TYR A 117 -2.42 1.69 5.00
CA TYR A 117 -3.10 2.21 6.18
C TYR A 117 -3.20 1.10 7.21
N TYR A 118 -3.24 1.45 8.48
CA TYR A 118 -3.39 0.49 9.56
C TYR A 118 -4.60 0.80 10.42
N ARG A 119 -5.10 -0.25 11.07
CA ARG A 119 -6.02 -0.15 12.19
C ARG A 119 -5.38 -0.82 13.38
N ILE A 120 -5.73 -0.34 14.55
CA ILE A 120 -5.24 -0.87 15.82
C ILE A 120 -6.40 -1.03 16.80
N LYS A 121 -6.34 -2.08 17.60
CA LYS A 121 -7.21 -2.30 18.74
C LYS A 121 -6.40 -3.05 19.80
N ASP A 122 -6.28 -2.47 20.98
CA ASP A 122 -5.47 -3.01 22.08
C ASP A 122 -4.02 -3.27 21.62
N ASP A 123 -3.54 -4.51 21.76
CA ASP A 123 -2.22 -4.96 21.31
C ASP A 123 -2.19 -5.51 19.88
N LYS A 124 -3.29 -5.40 19.13
CA LYS A 124 -3.43 -5.94 17.78
C LYS A 124 -3.44 -4.84 16.74
N VAL A 125 -2.62 -5.00 15.71
CA VAL A 125 -2.60 -4.14 14.53
C VAL A 125 -2.88 -4.96 13.28
N VAL A 126 -3.58 -4.36 12.33
CA VAL A 126 -3.72 -4.88 10.96
C VAL A 126 -3.29 -3.80 10.00
N ILE A 127 -2.46 -4.18 9.05
CA ILE A 127 -1.91 -3.28 8.06
C ILE A 127 -2.45 -3.66 6.69
N GLN A 128 -3.07 -2.70 6.01
CA GLN A 128 -3.59 -2.84 4.65
C GLN A 128 -2.61 -2.21 3.65
N PHE A 129 -2.21 -2.97 2.65
CA PHE A 129 -1.44 -2.50 1.50
C PHE A 129 -2.10 -2.92 0.20
N MET A 130 -1.85 -2.16 -0.88
CA MET A 130 -2.27 -2.52 -2.24
C MET A 130 -1.11 -3.18 -2.99
N ASN A 131 -1.32 -4.42 -3.45
CA ASN A 131 -0.44 -5.01 -4.45
C ASN A 131 -0.88 -4.48 -5.83
N GLN A 132 -0.19 -3.46 -6.35
CA GLN A 132 -0.55 -2.82 -7.61
C GLN A 132 -0.55 -3.80 -8.80
N PRO A 133 0.45 -4.68 -9.01
CA PRO A 133 0.41 -5.66 -10.10
C PRO A 133 -0.82 -6.57 -10.07
N ARG A 134 -1.21 -7.03 -8.87
CA ARG A 134 -2.39 -7.90 -8.69
C ARG A 134 -3.70 -7.13 -8.51
N ARG A 135 -3.63 -5.80 -8.41
CA ARG A 135 -4.75 -4.90 -8.08
C ARG A 135 -5.55 -5.38 -6.87
N GLN A 136 -4.85 -5.90 -5.86
CA GLN A 136 -5.47 -6.58 -4.73
C GLN A 136 -4.91 -6.06 -3.41
N PHE A 137 -5.81 -5.78 -2.46
CA PHE A 137 -5.43 -5.50 -1.09
C PHE A 137 -4.95 -6.75 -0.36
N TYR A 138 -3.87 -6.62 0.39
CA TYR A 138 -3.43 -7.62 1.35
C TYR A 138 -3.32 -7.02 2.74
N TYR A 139 -3.44 -7.88 3.74
CA TYR A 139 -3.56 -7.55 5.15
C TYR A 139 -2.50 -8.30 5.93
N SER A 140 -1.62 -7.55 6.61
CA SER A 140 -0.67 -8.10 7.57
C SER A 140 -1.22 -7.93 8.98
N TYR A 141 -1.46 -9.03 9.67
CA TYR A 141 -1.94 -9.08 11.05
C TYR A 141 -0.74 -9.21 11.97
N ALA A 142 -0.69 -8.38 13.01
CA ALA A 142 0.44 -8.35 13.92
C ALA A 142 0.04 -8.04 15.35
N TYR A 143 0.86 -8.52 16.29
CA TYR A 143 0.84 -8.13 17.68
C TYR A 143 1.85 -7.01 17.94
N LEU A 144 1.53 -6.17 18.91
CA LEU A 144 2.40 -5.16 19.45
C LEU A 144 2.87 -5.61 20.83
N THR A 145 4.18 -5.59 21.02
CA THR A 145 4.79 -5.68 22.34
C THR A 145 5.68 -4.47 22.53
N LYS A 146 6.22 -4.28 23.74
CA LYS A 146 7.07 -3.13 24.04
C LYS A 146 8.27 -3.09 23.09
N GLY A 147 8.25 -2.12 22.16
CA GLY A 147 9.31 -1.92 21.17
C GLY A 147 9.33 -2.92 20.01
N GLN A 148 8.25 -3.70 19.80
CA GLN A 148 8.22 -4.66 18.68
C GLN A 148 6.88 -4.70 17.96
N LEU A 149 6.97 -4.94 16.67
CA LEU A 149 5.86 -5.33 15.82
C LEU A 149 6.08 -6.78 15.39
N VAL A 150 5.13 -7.66 15.69
CA VAL A 150 5.23 -9.09 15.39
C VAL A 150 4.18 -9.48 14.38
N ILE A 151 4.54 -9.51 13.09
CA ILE A 151 3.63 -9.97 12.02
C ILE A 151 3.49 -11.47 12.11
N VAL A 152 2.25 -11.92 12.24
CA VAL A 152 1.91 -13.34 12.40
C VAL A 152 1.27 -13.92 11.15
N LYS A 153 0.59 -13.09 10.34
CA LYS A 153 -0.08 -13.55 9.12
C LYS A 153 -0.14 -12.44 8.09
N THR A 154 0.09 -12.78 6.82
CA THR A 154 -0.22 -11.90 5.69
C THR A 154 -1.16 -12.63 4.73
N THR A 155 -2.30 -12.03 4.41
CA THR A 155 -3.30 -12.64 3.52
C THR A 155 -4.16 -11.58 2.85
N HIS A 156 -4.73 -11.88 1.69
CA HIS A 156 -5.77 -11.07 1.06
C HIS A 156 -7.19 -11.45 1.54
N ILE A 157 -7.30 -12.55 2.30
CA ILE A 157 -8.57 -13.10 2.80
C ILE A 157 -8.91 -12.49 4.17
N GLY A 158 -10.20 -12.23 4.42
CA GLY A 158 -10.68 -11.67 5.69
C GLY A 158 -10.85 -10.15 5.68
N ARG A 159 -10.38 -9.45 4.64
CA ARG A 159 -10.60 -8.00 4.41
C ARG A 159 -10.20 -7.12 5.60
N GLY A 160 -9.17 -7.52 6.33
CA GLY A 160 -8.64 -6.75 7.46
C GLY A 160 -9.47 -6.84 8.75
N LYS A 161 -10.39 -7.80 8.87
CA LYS A 161 -11.13 -8.04 10.12
C LYS A 161 -10.21 -8.57 11.22
N MET A 162 -10.24 -7.92 12.38
CA MET A 162 -9.45 -8.29 13.57
C MET A 162 -10.03 -9.49 14.33
N ASP A 163 -10.32 -10.59 13.62
CA ASP A 163 -10.79 -11.83 14.24
C ASP A 163 -9.60 -12.64 14.77
N GLU A 164 -9.74 -13.29 15.93
CA GLU A 164 -8.67 -14.06 16.59
C GLU A 164 -7.99 -15.12 15.68
N LYS A 165 -8.77 -15.76 14.80
CA LYS A 165 -8.26 -16.74 13.80
C LYS A 165 -7.17 -16.19 12.87
N HIS A 166 -7.07 -14.87 12.72
CA HIS A 166 -6.02 -14.25 11.90
C HIS A 166 -4.70 -14.12 12.65
N TYR A 167 -4.72 -14.29 13.97
CA TYR A 167 -3.56 -14.17 14.85
C TYR A 167 -3.05 -15.51 15.39
N GLN A 168 -3.86 -16.57 15.30
CA GLN A 168 -3.51 -17.94 15.66
C GLN A 168 -2.78 -18.65 14.52
N THR A 169 -1.46 -18.54 14.51
CA THR A 169 -0.56 -19.14 13.51
C THR A 169 0.80 -19.40 14.16
N ASN A 170 1.61 -20.28 13.58
CA ASN A 170 2.96 -20.58 14.07
C ASN A 170 4.02 -19.66 13.46
N TYR A 171 3.69 -18.92 12.40
CA TYR A 171 4.61 -17.97 11.77
C TYR A 171 4.80 -16.71 12.63
N ARG A 172 6.04 -16.25 12.77
CA ARG A 172 6.38 -14.99 13.44
C ARG A 172 7.46 -14.26 12.63
N ALA A 173 7.18 -13.04 12.22
CA ALA A 173 8.17 -12.09 11.73
C ALA A 173 8.24 -10.92 12.70
N VAL A 174 9.37 -10.82 13.41
CA VAL A 174 9.59 -9.80 14.43
C VAL A 174 10.29 -8.61 13.81
N TYR A 175 9.79 -7.43 14.14
CA TYR A 175 10.37 -6.16 13.76
C TYR A 175 10.69 -5.35 15.02
N GLN A 176 11.95 -5.00 15.19
CA GLN A 176 12.42 -4.23 16.34
C GLN A 176 12.23 -2.74 16.07
N PHE A 177 11.74 -2.02 17.07
CA PHE A 177 11.65 -0.57 17.00
C PHE A 177 13.05 0.06 17.18
N GLU A 178 13.40 0.93 16.26
CA GLU A 178 14.55 1.83 16.37
C GLU A 178 14.01 3.27 16.45
N PRO A 179 14.26 3.98 17.57
CA PRO A 179 13.82 5.36 17.72
C PRO A 179 14.51 6.23 16.69
N GLY A 180 13.75 7.15 16.11
CA GLY A 180 14.25 8.05 15.09
C GLY A 180 14.32 9.49 15.55
N SER A 181 14.88 10.33 14.68
CA SER A 181 14.87 11.77 14.86
C SER A 181 13.43 12.29 14.82
N VAL A 182 12.89 12.73 15.97
CA VAL A 182 11.48 13.11 16.21
C VAL A 182 10.89 14.08 15.17
N ASN A 183 11.72 14.87 14.48
CA ASN A 183 11.30 15.85 13.47
C ASN A 183 11.87 15.61 12.06
N GLY A 184 12.52 14.46 11.86
CA GLY A 184 13.25 14.17 10.62
C GLY A 184 12.37 13.64 9.49
N TYR A 185 11.34 12.88 9.82
CA TYR A 185 10.47 12.24 8.83
C TYR A 185 9.41 13.21 8.29
N LEU A 186 9.34 13.31 6.96
CA LEU A 186 8.28 14.06 6.30
C LEU A 186 6.91 13.40 6.54
N PRO A 187 5.84 14.21 6.63
CA PRO A 187 4.48 13.67 6.64
C PRO A 187 4.23 12.88 5.36
N PRO A 188 3.41 11.82 5.42
CA PRO A 188 3.07 11.07 4.24
C PRO A 188 2.24 11.92 3.28
N ASN A 189 2.46 11.77 1.97
CA ASN A 189 1.82 12.57 0.93
C ASN A 189 0.97 11.72 -0.03
N TRP A 190 -0.29 11.49 0.35
CA TRP A 190 -1.33 10.93 -0.52
C TRP A 190 -2.47 11.92 -0.74
#